data_AF-A0A936QQ98-F1
#
_entry.id   AF-A0A936QQ98-F1
#
_cell.length_a   1.000
_cell.length_b   1.000
_cell.length_c   1.000
_cell.angle_alpha   90.00
_cell.angle_beta   90.00
_cell.angle_gamma   90.00
#
_symmetry.space_group_name_H-M   'P 1'
#
loop_
_entity.id
_entity.type
_entity.pdbx_description
1 polymer ?
#
loop_
_entity_poly.entity_id
_entity_poly.type
_entity_poly.pdbx_seq_one_letter_code
_entity_poly.pdbx_strand_id
1 'polypeptide(L)'
;MNDLELVRRLRRLRRTVLMLETELRMGHLDVGLLEEIEERLEHGIATEPRSAGLRGMVDALRENTLTPRPELMRDTVRAAEKLRDAVDAIVDRIG
;
A
#
# COMPACT_ATOMS: atom_id res chain seq x y z
N MET A 1 -14.69 -2.40 12.29
CA MET A 1 -13.74 -3.47 12.66
C MET A 1 -13.24 -3.20 14.08
N ASN A 2 -12.80 -4.20 14.86
CA ASN A 2 -12.14 -3.89 16.14
C ASN A 2 -10.65 -3.52 15.93
N ASP A 3 -10.07 -2.86 16.91
CA ASP A 3 -8.73 -2.27 16.80
C ASP A 3 -7.63 -3.32 16.57
N LEU A 4 -7.70 -4.44 17.27
CA LEU A 4 -6.76 -5.54 17.12
C LEU A 4 -6.80 -6.15 15.71
N GLU A 5 -8.00 -6.33 15.16
CA GLU A 5 -8.21 -6.85 13.82
C GLU A 5 -7.70 -5.86 12.76
N LEU A 6 -7.97 -4.56 12.95
CA LEU A 6 -7.51 -3.51 12.07
C LEU A 6 -5.98 -3.43 12.05
N VAL A 7 -5.33 -3.40 13.22
CA VAL A 7 -3.86 -3.41 13.33
C VAL A 7 -3.26 -4.65 12.67
N ARG A 8 -3.87 -5.83 12.85
CA ARG A 8 -3.39 -7.06 12.19
C ARG A 8 -3.49 -6.97 10.66
N ARG A 9 -4.57 -6.41 10.12
CA ARG A 9 -4.75 -6.22 8.67
C ARG A 9 -3.77 -5.16 8.14
N LEU A 10 -3.62 -4.04 8.83
CA LEU A 10 -2.65 -2.99 8.47
C LEU A 10 -1.20 -3.48 8.50
N ARG A 11 -0.80 -4.27 9.51
CA ARG A 11 0.54 -4.89 9.56
C ARG A 11 0.79 -5.91 8.43
N ARG A 12 -0.27 -6.55 7.92
CA ARG A 12 -0.16 -7.40 6.72
C ARG A 12 0.02 -6.53 5.49
N LEU A 13 -0.83 -5.53 5.30
CA LEU A 13 -0.72 -4.56 4.20
C LEU A 13 0.66 -3.92 4.15
N ARG A 14 1.17 -3.42 5.28
CA ARG A 14 2.52 -2.84 5.42
C ARG A 14 3.62 -3.76 4.88
N ARG A 15 3.55 -5.06 5.20
CA ARG A 15 4.56 -6.03 4.75
C ARG A 15 4.49 -6.23 3.24
N THR A 16 3.30 -6.36 2.66
CA THR A 16 3.12 -6.47 1.21
C THR A 16 3.62 -5.21 0.49
N VAL A 17 3.32 -4.01 1.01
CA VAL A 17 3.82 -2.73 0.48
C VAL A 17 5.35 -2.65 0.55
N LEU A 18 5.97 -3.09 1.65
CA LEU A 18 7.43 -3.13 1.80
C LEU A 18 8.09 -4.10 0.80
N MET A 19 7.47 -5.25 0.54
CA MET A 19 7.95 -6.18 -0.49
C MET A 19 7.89 -5.53 -1.87
N LEU A 20 6.76 -4.90 -2.22
CA LEU A 20 6.62 -4.19 -3.50
C LEU A 20 7.63 -3.05 -3.64
N GLU A 21 7.83 -2.25 -2.58
CA GLU A 21 8.84 -1.19 -2.55
C GLU A 21 10.26 -1.74 -2.81
N THR A 22 10.57 -2.91 -2.23
CA THR A 22 11.87 -3.57 -2.41
C THR A 22 12.08 -4.02 -3.86
N GLU A 23 11.08 -4.68 -4.46
CA GLU A 23 11.12 -5.08 -5.86
C GLU A 23 11.28 -3.87 -6.79
N LEU A 24 10.49 -2.81 -6.55
CA LEU A 24 10.55 -1.58 -7.34
C LEU A 24 11.92 -0.90 -7.27
N ARG A 25 12.58 -0.91 -6.10
CA ARG A 25 13.95 -0.41 -5.93
C ARG A 25 14.98 -1.23 -6.71
N MET A 26 14.71 -2.52 -6.91
CA MET A 26 15.50 -3.40 -7.78
C MET A 26 15.15 -3.26 -9.27
N GLY A 27 14.17 -2.40 -9.60
CA GLY A 27 13.71 -2.17 -10.97
C GLY A 27 12.68 -3.18 -11.45
N HIS A 28 12.09 -3.96 -10.55
CA HIS A 28 11.09 -4.98 -10.86
C HIS A 28 9.72 -4.54 -10.37
N LEU A 29 8.73 -4.58 -11.27
CA LEU A 29 7.33 -4.41 -10.92
C LEU A 29 6.70 -5.80 -10.73
N ASP A 30 6.43 -6.17 -9.48
CA ASP A 30 5.65 -7.36 -9.15
C ASP A 30 4.16 -7.01 -9.13
N VAL A 31 3.45 -7.38 -10.20
CA VAL A 31 2.00 -7.14 -10.35
C VAL A 31 1.20 -7.95 -9.33
N GLY A 32 1.67 -9.12 -8.93
CA GLY A 32 0.98 -9.95 -7.92
C GLY A 32 0.97 -9.28 -6.54
N LEU A 33 2.06 -8.61 -6.17
CA LEU A 33 2.09 -7.81 -4.94
C LEU A 33 1.15 -6.60 -4.99
N LEU A 34 1.01 -5.97 -6.16
CA LEU A 34 0.07 -4.87 -6.35
C LEU A 34 -1.39 -5.34 -6.24
N GLU A 35 -1.74 -6.46 -6.89
CA GLU A 35 -3.07 -7.08 -6.78
C GLU A 35 -3.40 -7.48 -5.33
N GLU A 36 -2.42 -8.04 -4.59
CA GLU A 36 -2.60 -8.38 -3.18
C GLU A 36 -2.85 -7.14 -2.31
N ILE A 37 -2.20 -6.01 -2.60
CA ILE A 37 -2.43 -4.73 -1.92
C ILE A 37 -3.86 -4.24 -2.17
N GLU A 38 -4.34 -4.29 -3.42
CA GLU A 38 -5.70 -3.91 -3.80
C GLU A 38 -6.74 -4.79 -3.10
N GLU A 39 -6.58 -6.12 -3.16
CA GLU A 39 -7.47 -7.09 -2.52
C GLU A 39 -7.56 -6.84 -1.01
N ARG A 40 -6.43 -6.61 -0.33
CA ARG A 40 -6.42 -6.32 1.11
C ARG A 40 -7.14 -5.02 1.47
N LEU A 41 -7.08 -4.01 0.60
CA LEU A 41 -7.83 -2.78 0.79
C LEU A 41 -9.32 -2.99 0.65
N GLU A 42 -9.74 -3.71 -0.39
CA GLU A 42 -11.15 -4.02 -0.66
C GLU A 42 -11.77 -4.89 0.44
N HIS A 43 -11.01 -5.85 0.95
CA HIS A 43 -11.43 -6.70 2.06
C HIS A 43 -11.17 -6.05 3.41
N GLY A 44 -11.82 -4.91 3.64
CA GLY A 44 -12.13 -4.37 4.96
C GLY A 44 -11.24 -3.26 5.49
N ILE A 45 -10.11 -2.94 4.85
CA ILE A 45 -9.29 -1.78 5.27
C ILE A 45 -9.89 -0.49 4.72
N ALA A 46 -10.33 -0.46 3.46
CA ALA A 46 -10.90 0.75 2.85
C ALA A 46 -12.29 1.11 3.39
N THR A 47 -13.03 0.13 3.94
CA THR A 47 -14.36 0.35 4.53
C THR A 47 -14.31 0.86 5.97
N GLU A 48 -13.14 0.84 6.60
CA GLU A 48 -12.94 1.38 7.94
C GLU A 48 -12.60 2.88 7.88
N PRO A 49 -13.36 3.77 8.55
CA PRO A 49 -13.19 5.22 8.42
C PRO A 49 -11.78 5.73 8.73
N ARG A 50 -11.07 5.06 9.64
CA ARG A 50 -9.70 5.41 10.06
C ARG A 50 -8.65 5.17 8.98
N SER A 51 -8.95 4.33 7.99
CA SER A 51 -8.05 3.93 6.90
C SER A 51 -8.60 4.26 5.50
N ALA A 52 -9.72 4.98 5.41
CA ALA A 52 -10.35 5.36 4.14
C ALA A 52 -9.40 6.10 3.18
N GLY A 53 -8.45 6.88 3.72
CA GLY A 53 -7.45 7.60 2.93
C GLY A 53 -6.45 6.70 2.20
N LEU A 54 -6.28 5.43 2.60
CA LEU A 54 -5.33 4.51 1.97
C LEU A 54 -5.75 4.09 0.56
N ARG A 55 -7.05 4.09 0.25
CA ARG A 55 -7.54 3.71 -1.08
C ARG A 55 -7.01 4.63 -2.17
N GLY A 56 -7.10 5.94 -1.98
CA GLY A 56 -6.57 6.90 -2.95
C GLY A 56 -5.05 6.80 -3.16
N MET A 57 -4.31 6.33 -2.15
CA MET A 57 -2.87 6.11 -2.27
C MET A 57 -2.54 4.87 -3.11
N VAL A 58 -3.36 3.82 -3.01
CA VAL A 58 -3.20 2.62 -3.86
C VAL A 58 -3.68 2.86 -5.28
N ASP A 59 -4.76 3.63 -5.46
CA ASP A 59 -5.19 4.05 -6.80
C ASP A 59 -4.06 4.82 -7.52
N ALA A 60 -3.41 5.76 -6.83
CA ALA A 60 -2.27 6.49 -7.36
C ALA A 60 -1.04 5.59 -7.64
N LEU A 61 -0.79 4.60 -6.78
CA LEU A 61 0.27 3.60 -7.00
C LEU A 61 -0.01 2.80 -8.27
N ARG A 62 -1.24 2.33 -8.46
CA ARG A 62 -1.70 1.59 -9.64
C ARG A 62 -1.57 2.42 -10.91
N GLU A 63 -2.01 3.67 -10.89
CA GLU A 63 -1.89 4.59 -12.04
C GLU A 63 -0.43 4.72 -12.52
N ASN A 64 0.52 4.85 -11.59
CA ASN A 64 1.94 4.92 -11.93
C ASN A 64 2.49 3.65 -12.57
N THR A 65 1.88 2.49 -12.30
CA THR A 65 2.30 1.20 -12.86
C THR A 65 1.68 0.88 -14.23
N LEU A 66 0.56 1.52 -14.59
CA LEU A 66 -0.12 1.28 -15.88
C LEU A 66 0.63 1.84 -17.09
N THR A 67 1.52 2.82 -16.88
CA THR A 67 2.36 3.36 -17.95
C THR A 67 3.83 3.10 -17.60
N PRO A 68 4.46 2.02 -18.07
CA PRO A 68 5.85 1.73 -17.74
C PRO A 68 6.76 2.72 -18.47
N ARG A 69 7.10 3.83 -17.81
CA ARG A 69 8.21 4.72 -18.20
C ARG A 69 9.30 4.62 -17.14
N PRO A 70 10.59 4.61 -17.51
CA PRO A 70 11.69 4.56 -16.55
C PRO A 70 11.62 5.65 -15.47
N GLU A 71 11.08 6.81 -15.84
CA GLU A 71 10.89 7.98 -14.98
C GLU A 71 9.81 7.77 -13.92
N LEU A 72 8.79 6.95 -14.25
CA LEU A 72 7.70 6.61 -13.34
C LEU A 72 8.13 5.60 -12.27
N MET A 73 9.21 4.83 -12.48
CA MET A 73 9.69 3.86 -11.49
C MET A 73 10.05 4.54 -10.15
N ARG A 74 10.67 5.72 -10.19
CA ARG A 74 10.99 6.49 -8.97
C ARG A 74 9.73 7.02 -8.29
N ASP A 75 8.74 7.42 -9.09
CA ASP A 75 7.48 7.91 -8.56
C ASP A 75 6.64 6.77 -7.96
N THR A 76 6.69 5.57 -8.54
CA THR A 76 6.11 4.35 -7.96
C THR A 76 6.78 3.97 -6.65
N VAL A 77 8.11 4.03 -6.55
CA VAL A 77 8.83 3.82 -5.28
C VAL A 77 8.37 4.82 -4.22
N ARG A 78 8.31 6.12 -4.56
CA ARG A 78 7.83 7.17 -3.65
C ARG A 78 6.37 6.97 -3.24
N ALA A 79 5.52 6.51 -4.14
CA ALA A 79 4.12 6.20 -3.83
C ALA A 79 4.01 5.02 -2.86
N ALA A 80 4.81 3.96 -3.05
CA ALA A 80 4.89 2.83 -2.13
C ALA A 80 5.41 3.23 -0.75
N GLU A 81 6.47 4.06 -0.69
CA GLU A 81 6.99 4.62 0.56
C GLU A 81 5.91 5.41 1.32
N LYS A 82 5.21 6.32 0.64
CA LYS A 82 4.14 7.12 1.24
C LYS A 82 3.01 6.24 1.76
N LEU A 83 2.60 5.22 1.01
CA LEU A 83 1.57 4.28 1.43
C LEU A 83 1.99 3.54 2.70
N ARG A 84 3.24 3.06 2.77
CA ARG A 84 3.80 2.42 3.95
C ARG A 84 3.78 3.36 5.16
N ASP A 85 4.24 4.59 5.00
CA ASP A 85 4.30 5.57 6.09
C ASP A 85 2.89 5.94 6.59
N ALA A 86 1.91 6.03 5.69
CA ALA A 86 0.51 6.24 6.06
C ALA A 86 -0.07 5.06 6.85
N VAL A 87 0.26 3.82 6.46
CA VAL A 87 -0.14 2.62 7.21
C VAL A 87 0.50 2.63 8.61
N ASP A 88 1.78 2.96 8.72
CA ASP A 88 2.50 3.04 10.00
C ASP A 88 1.88 4.11 10.92
N ALA A 89 1.57 5.29 10.39
CA ALA A 89 0.90 6.34 11.14
C ALA A 89 -0.49 5.92 11.66
N ILE A 90 -1.23 5.08 10.92
CA ILE A 90 -2.54 4.57 11.38
C ILE A 90 -2.32 3.51 12.47
N VAL A 91 -1.34 2.61 12.30
CA VAL A 91 -1.01 1.59 13.32
C VAL A 91 -0.60 2.25 14.62
N ASP A 92 0.31 3.22 14.59
CA ASP A 92 0.82 3.92 15.78
C ASP A 92 -0.28 4.69 16.52
N ARG A 93 -1.30 5.18 15.82
CA ARG A 93 -2.46 5.86 16.43
C ARG A 93 -3.43 4.90 17.11
N ILE A 94 -3.46 3.62 16.71
CA ILE A 94 -4.37 2.62 17.25
C ILE A 94 -3.72 1.81 18.38
N GLY A 95 -2.42 1.47 18.27
CA GLY A 95 -1.69 0.73 19.31
C GLY A 95 -0.62 -0.23 18.81
#